data_AF-A0A923MH85-F1
#
_entry.id   AF-A0A923MH85-F1
#
_cell.length_a   1.000
_cell.length_b   1.000
_cell.length_c   1.000
_cell.angle_alpha   90.00
_cell.angle_beta   90.00
_cell.angle_gamma   90.00
#
_symmetry.space_group_name_H-M   'P 1'
#
loop_
_entity.id
_entity.type
_entity.pdbx_description
1 polymer ?
#
loop_
_entity_poly.entity_id
_entity_poly.type
_entity_poly.pdbx_seq_one_letter_code
_entity_poly.pdbx_strand_id
1 'polypeptide(L)'
;MEKILILLKEAIVPIATCVLSGIISYIVSVRTANKWVPAYRKKYEELRIEVAESLTMYANLYTNPIDIAKTENHQLPQNYAEASSKLRNLASKLKAFSETMPPRIRKVPSKEAIDDASSCLIGLSNSFTTPYNSNISDAERRNTYKYENDLRQILRLPLVKR
;
A
#
# COMPACT_ATOMS: atom_id res chain seq x y z
N MET A 1 37.20 3.28 -53.48
CA MET A 1 37.06 3.82 -52.11
C MET A 1 35.63 3.75 -51.60
N GLU A 2 34.63 4.11 -52.40
CA GLU A 2 33.21 4.13 -52.00
C GLU A 2 32.65 2.76 -51.55
N LYS A 3 32.95 1.68 -52.29
CA LYS A 3 32.58 0.30 -51.90
C LYS A 3 33.18 -0.14 -50.56
N ILE A 4 34.41 0.27 -50.25
CA ILE A 4 35.09 -0.06 -48.99
C ILE A 4 34.41 0.67 -47.83
N LEU A 5 33.99 1.93 -48.05
CA LEU A 5 33.26 2.73 -47.06
C LEU A 5 31.87 2.16 -46.75
N ILE A 6 31.17 1.65 -47.77
CA ILE A 6 29.86 0.99 -47.61
C ILE A 6 30.00 -0.30 -46.79
N LEU A 7 30.95 -1.16 -47.16
CA LEU A 7 31.22 -2.41 -46.43
C LEU A 7 31.62 -2.16 -44.97
N LEU A 8 32.40 -1.09 -44.71
CA LEU A 8 32.74 -0.67 -43.35
C LEU A 8 31.51 -0.24 -42.55
N LYS A 9 30.59 0.53 -43.14
CA LYS A 9 29.34 0.94 -42.46
C LYS A 9 28.43 -0.25 -42.18
N GLU A 10 28.29 -1.15 -43.14
CA GLU A 10 27.47 -2.37 -43.00
C GLU A 10 28.03 -3.32 -41.93
N ALA A 11 29.33 -3.29 -41.64
CA ALA A 11 29.92 -4.07 -40.56
C ALA A 11 29.88 -3.34 -39.20
N ILE A 12 30.18 -2.04 -39.15
CA ILE A 12 30.31 -1.30 -37.89
C ILE A 12 28.95 -1.08 -37.21
N VAL A 13 27.90 -0.77 -37.98
CA VAL A 13 26.56 -0.50 -37.43
C VAL A 13 25.98 -1.70 -36.67
N PRO A 14 25.92 -2.93 -37.21
CA PRO A 14 25.39 -4.07 -36.49
C PRO A 14 26.22 -4.39 -35.24
N ILE A 15 27.56 -4.31 -35.32
CA ILE A 15 28.44 -4.53 -34.16
C ILE A 15 28.11 -3.53 -33.04
N ALA A 16 28.01 -2.24 -33.35
CA ALA A 16 27.65 -1.22 -32.38
C ALA A 16 26.26 -1.46 -31.76
N THR A 17 25.27 -1.87 -32.55
CA THR A 17 23.92 -2.19 -32.05
C THR A 17 23.91 -3.43 -31.15
N CYS A 18 24.70 -4.45 -31.46
CA CYS A 18 24.83 -5.65 -30.62
C CYS A 18 25.47 -5.32 -29.27
N VAL A 19 26.52 -4.49 -29.27
CA VAL A 19 27.19 -4.07 -28.04
C VAL A 19 26.25 -3.22 -27.17
N LEU A 20 25.58 -2.23 -27.76
CA LEU A 20 24.64 -1.37 -27.03
C LEU A 20 23.43 -2.15 -26.49
N SER A 21 22.85 -3.04 -27.30
CA SER A 21 21.72 -3.88 -26.86
C SER A 21 22.13 -4.88 -25.77
N GLY A 22 23.35 -5.43 -25.84
CA GLY A 22 23.94 -6.28 -24.81
C GLY A 22 24.12 -5.55 -23.48
N ILE A 23 24.66 -4.32 -23.51
CA ILE A 23 24.84 -3.49 -22.30
C ILE A 23 23.50 -3.14 -21.67
N ILE A 24 22.51 -2.73 -22.48
CA ILE A 24 21.16 -2.42 -21.99
C ILE A 24 20.52 -3.67 -21.36
N SER A 25 20.60 -4.82 -22.04
CA SER A 25 20.05 -6.08 -21.54
C SER A 25 20.75 -6.53 -20.25
N TYR A 26 22.06 -6.33 -20.13
CA TYR A 26 22.82 -6.61 -18.92
C TYR A 26 22.38 -5.72 -17.75
N ILE A 27 22.26 -4.40 -17.96
CA ILE A 27 21.80 -3.46 -16.93
C ILE A 27 20.38 -3.81 -16.46
N VAL A 28 19.48 -4.12 -17.40
CA VAL A 28 18.12 -4.57 -17.08
C VAL A 28 18.17 -5.88 -16.29
N SER A 29 18.96 -6.85 -16.73
CA SER A 29 19.13 -8.16 -16.09
C SER A 29 19.64 -8.03 -14.66
N VAL A 30 20.70 -7.24 -14.41
CA VAL A 30 21.24 -6.98 -13.07
C VAL A 30 20.21 -6.30 -12.16
N ARG A 31 19.43 -5.35 -12.69
CA ARG A 31 18.34 -4.72 -11.92
C ARG A 31 17.18 -5.66 -11.61
N THR A 32 16.86 -6.59 -12.50
CA THR A 32 15.82 -7.62 -12.26
C THR A 32 16.32 -8.80 -11.42
N ALA A 33 17.60 -9.14 -11.50
CA ALA A 33 18.26 -10.20 -10.74
C ALA A 33 18.57 -9.78 -9.30
N ASN A 34 18.52 -8.48 -8.98
CA ASN A 34 18.47 -8.00 -7.60
C ASN A 34 17.21 -8.55 -6.90
N LYS A 35 17.37 -9.69 -6.23
CA LYS A 35 16.34 -10.45 -5.48
C LYS A 35 15.47 -9.59 -4.56
N TRP A 36 15.98 -8.44 -4.14
CA TRP A 36 15.31 -7.45 -3.31
C TRP A 36 14.04 -6.87 -3.97
N VAL A 37 14.08 -6.48 -5.24
CA VAL A 37 12.92 -5.81 -5.87
C VAL A 37 11.69 -6.74 -5.96
N PRO A 38 11.83 -8.00 -6.42
CA PRO A 38 10.73 -8.97 -6.34
C PRO A 38 10.26 -9.22 -4.90
N ALA A 39 11.17 -9.27 -3.92
CA ALA A 39 10.81 -9.48 -2.52
C ALA A 39 9.96 -8.35 -1.94
N TYR A 40 10.31 -7.09 -2.18
CA TYR A 40 9.51 -5.94 -1.72
C TYR A 40 8.14 -5.89 -2.40
N ARG A 41 8.04 -6.26 -3.68
CA ARG A 41 6.74 -6.36 -4.36
C ARG A 41 5.86 -7.44 -3.76
N LYS A 42 6.43 -8.61 -3.49
CA LYS A 42 5.70 -9.71 -2.85
C LYS A 42 5.20 -9.30 -1.47
N LYS A 43 6.08 -8.71 -0.64
CA LYS A 43 5.72 -8.20 0.68
C LYS A 43 4.64 -7.12 0.63
N TYR A 44 4.71 -6.20 -0.34
CA TYR A 44 3.64 -5.21 -0.55
C TYR A 44 2.30 -5.87 -0.90
N GLU A 45 2.29 -6.84 -1.80
CA GLU A 45 1.06 -7.52 -2.20
C GLU A 45 0.43 -8.31 -1.05
N GLU A 46 1.25 -8.97 -0.23
CA GLU A 46 0.80 -9.63 1.01
C GLU A 46 0.14 -8.63 1.97
N LEU A 47 0.77 -7.49 2.23
CA LEU A 47 0.20 -6.43 3.08
C LEU A 47 -1.10 -5.87 2.49
N ARG A 48 -1.14 -5.67 1.18
CA ARG A 48 -2.31 -5.16 0.47
C ARG A 48 -3.50 -6.13 0.59
N ILE A 49 -3.25 -7.43 0.48
CA ILE A 49 -4.27 -8.47 0.67
C ILE A 49 -4.75 -8.49 2.12
N GLU A 50 -3.84 -8.53 3.10
CA GLU A 50 -4.20 -8.52 4.53
C GLU A 50 -5.06 -7.30 4.90
N VAL A 51 -4.74 -6.12 4.33
CA VAL A 51 -5.55 -4.91 4.52
C VAL A 51 -6.93 -5.06 3.88
N ALA A 52 -7.02 -5.53 2.64
CA ALA A 52 -8.31 -5.72 1.95
C ALA A 52 -9.23 -6.70 2.69
N GLU A 53 -8.68 -7.80 3.19
CA GLU A 53 -9.38 -8.77 4.03
C GLU A 53 -9.88 -8.14 5.33
N SER A 54 -9.01 -7.42 6.03
CA SER A 54 -9.36 -6.79 7.32
C SER A 54 -10.40 -5.67 7.16
N LEU A 55 -10.32 -4.87 6.08
CA LEU A 55 -11.32 -3.86 5.77
C LEU A 55 -12.69 -4.48 5.50
N THR A 56 -12.72 -5.64 4.87
CA THR A 56 -13.96 -6.37 4.58
C THR A 56 -14.53 -7.00 5.84
N MET A 57 -13.68 -7.70 6.61
CA MET A 57 -14.09 -8.43 7.80
C MET A 57 -14.60 -7.52 8.91
N TYR A 58 -14.00 -6.35 9.08
CA TYR A 58 -14.34 -5.42 10.16
C TYR A 58 -15.18 -4.21 9.71
N ALA A 59 -15.70 -4.24 8.47
CA ALA A 59 -16.47 -3.13 7.90
C ALA A 59 -17.59 -2.66 8.82
N ASN A 60 -18.37 -3.60 9.34
CA ASN A 60 -19.47 -3.32 10.24
C ASN A 60 -19.03 -2.67 11.56
N LEU A 61 -17.82 -2.93 12.05
CA LEU A 61 -17.37 -2.45 13.35
C LEU A 61 -16.94 -0.98 13.28
N TYR A 62 -16.07 -0.61 12.32
CA TYR A 62 -15.62 0.78 12.22
C TYR A 62 -16.68 1.73 11.62
N THR A 63 -17.73 1.19 10.96
CA THR A 63 -18.87 2.02 10.53
C THR A 63 -19.93 2.20 11.60
N ASN A 64 -19.90 1.41 12.67
CA ASN A 64 -20.85 1.47 13.78
C ASN A 64 -20.07 1.58 15.11
N PRO A 65 -19.35 2.69 15.35
CA PRO A 65 -18.61 2.86 16.59
C PRO A 65 -19.55 2.84 17.78
N ILE A 66 -18.99 2.38 18.90
CA ILE A 66 -19.70 2.32 20.16
C ILE A 66 -19.20 3.38 21.13
N ASP A 67 -20.09 3.82 22.00
CA ASP A 67 -19.71 4.60 23.18
C ASP A 67 -19.39 3.64 24.31
N ILE A 68 -18.17 3.70 24.82
CA ILE A 68 -17.71 2.85 25.93
C ILE A 68 -18.58 3.08 27.17
N ALA A 69 -19.11 4.30 27.38
CA ALA A 69 -19.99 4.60 28.51
C ALA A 69 -21.33 3.84 28.46
N LYS A 70 -21.72 3.32 27.29
CA LYS A 70 -22.98 2.60 27.06
C LYS A 70 -22.80 1.08 27.09
N THR A 71 -21.58 0.58 27.37
CA THR A 71 -21.34 -0.87 27.51
C THR A 71 -21.46 -1.29 28.97
N GLU A 72 -21.91 -2.53 29.22
CA GLU A 72 -22.23 -3.03 30.58
C GLU A 72 -21.09 -2.86 31.58
N ASN A 73 -19.84 -3.00 31.14
CA ASN A 73 -18.64 -2.93 31.99
C ASN A 73 -17.80 -1.67 31.74
N HIS A 74 -18.28 -0.71 30.96
CA HIS A 74 -17.51 0.47 30.53
C HIS A 74 -16.17 0.08 29.87
N GLN A 75 -16.21 -1.03 29.14
CA GLN A 75 -15.07 -1.61 28.44
C GLN A 75 -15.39 -1.77 26.96
N LEU A 76 -14.35 -1.69 26.13
CA LEU A 76 -14.45 -1.99 24.71
C LEU A 76 -14.70 -3.51 24.55
N PRO A 77 -15.81 -3.93 23.92
CA PRO A 77 -16.07 -5.33 23.62
C PRO A 77 -14.90 -5.95 22.87
N GLN A 78 -14.64 -7.21 23.16
CA GLN A 78 -13.44 -7.92 22.70
C GLN A 78 -13.28 -7.88 21.17
N ASN A 79 -14.36 -8.08 20.42
CA ASN A 79 -14.34 -8.02 18.95
C ASN A 79 -13.93 -6.63 18.41
N TYR A 80 -14.34 -5.53 19.04
CA TYR A 80 -13.90 -4.18 18.67
C TYR A 80 -12.43 -3.96 19.03
N ALA A 81 -12.00 -4.44 20.21
CA ALA A 81 -10.61 -4.34 20.65
C ALA A 81 -9.65 -5.11 19.71
N GLU A 82 -10.01 -6.34 19.35
CA GLU A 82 -9.25 -7.19 18.44
C GLU A 82 -9.16 -6.57 17.04
N ALA A 83 -10.28 -6.08 16.50
CA ALA A 83 -10.33 -5.45 15.20
C ALA A 83 -9.51 -4.15 15.15
N SER A 84 -9.67 -3.29 16.17
CA SER A 84 -8.90 -2.05 16.30
C SER A 84 -7.39 -2.34 16.38
N SER A 85 -6.99 -3.34 17.18
CA SER A 85 -5.61 -3.81 17.30
C SER A 85 -5.07 -4.37 15.98
N LYS A 86 -5.87 -5.17 15.25
CA LYS A 86 -5.49 -5.71 13.95
C LYS A 86 -5.24 -4.60 12.92
N LEU A 87 -6.09 -3.57 12.85
CA LEU A 87 -5.87 -2.43 11.95
C LEU A 87 -4.62 -1.62 12.36
N ARG A 88 -4.37 -1.43 13.66
CA ARG A 88 -3.16 -0.78 14.18
C ARG A 88 -1.89 -1.54 13.82
N ASN A 89 -1.92 -2.88 13.91
CA ASN A 89 -0.80 -3.72 13.52
C ASN A 89 -0.55 -3.69 12.00
N LEU A 90 -1.61 -3.60 11.18
CA LEU A 90 -1.44 -3.41 9.74
C LEU A 90 -0.87 -2.03 9.41
N ALA A 91 -1.28 -0.99 10.13
CA ALA A 91 -0.69 0.33 9.99
C ALA A 91 0.81 0.32 10.31
N SER A 92 1.22 -0.29 11.43
CA SER A 92 2.63 -0.39 11.79
C SER A 92 3.45 -1.17 10.76
N LYS A 93 2.90 -2.25 10.21
CA LYS A 93 3.53 -2.98 9.09
C LYS A 93 3.69 -2.13 7.83
N LEU A 94 2.67 -1.34 7.45
CA LEU A 94 2.75 -0.42 6.31
C LEU A 94 3.77 0.69 6.55
N LYS A 95 3.80 1.28 7.76
CA LYS A 95 4.80 2.29 8.15
C LYS A 95 6.23 1.73 8.05
N ALA A 96 6.47 0.56 8.64
CA ALA A 96 7.77 -0.08 8.56
C ALA A 96 8.14 -0.40 7.10
N PHE A 97 7.17 -0.77 6.26
CA PHE A 97 7.40 -0.98 4.84
C PHE A 97 7.78 0.31 4.11
N SER A 98 7.10 1.43 4.36
CA SER A 98 7.41 2.72 3.72
C SER A 98 8.81 3.24 4.10
N GLU A 99 9.21 3.05 5.36
CA GLU A 99 10.53 3.42 5.85
C GLU A 99 11.64 2.57 5.21
N THR A 100 11.44 1.26 5.15
CA THR A 100 12.49 0.31 4.72
C THR A 100 12.59 0.09 3.22
N MET A 101 11.52 0.34 2.44
CA MET A 101 11.57 0.05 1.01
C MET A 101 12.54 0.96 0.25
N PRO A 102 13.17 0.48 -0.84
CA PRO A 102 14.00 1.32 -1.70
C PRO A 102 13.16 2.41 -2.41
N PRO A 103 13.80 3.50 -2.87
CA PRO A 103 13.12 4.53 -3.64
C PRO A 103 12.57 3.95 -4.96
N ARG A 104 11.28 4.17 -5.21
CA ARG A 104 10.58 3.88 -6.48
C ARG A 104 10.65 2.42 -6.95
N ILE A 105 9.72 1.61 -6.45
CA ILE A 105 9.49 0.25 -6.95
C ILE A 105 8.31 0.26 -7.93
N ARG A 106 8.53 -0.18 -9.18
CA ARG A 106 7.44 -0.28 -10.16
C ARG A 106 6.30 -1.16 -9.63
N LYS A 107 5.05 -0.71 -9.86
CA LYS A 107 3.78 -1.30 -9.37
C LYS A 107 3.50 -1.17 -7.86
N VAL A 108 4.41 -0.62 -7.08
CA VAL A 108 4.19 -0.27 -5.66
C VAL A 108 3.98 1.25 -5.56
N PRO A 109 3.07 1.74 -4.70
CA PRO A 109 2.92 3.18 -4.43
C PRO A 109 4.21 3.81 -3.88
N SER A 110 4.25 5.14 -3.78
CA SER A 110 5.41 5.84 -3.20
C SER A 110 5.51 5.63 -1.68
N LYS A 111 6.63 6.02 -1.07
CA LYS A 111 6.82 5.91 0.38
C LYS A 111 5.77 6.73 1.12
N GLU A 112 5.56 7.94 0.65
CA GLU A 112 4.61 8.90 1.18
C GLU A 112 3.19 8.34 1.07
N ALA A 113 2.82 7.78 -0.08
CA ALA A 113 1.50 7.17 -0.24
C ALA A 113 1.29 5.98 0.72
N ILE A 114 2.29 5.10 0.91
CA ILE A 114 2.16 3.99 1.85
C ILE A 114 2.09 4.48 3.31
N ASP A 115 2.81 5.56 3.62
CA ASP A 115 2.71 6.21 4.93
C ASP A 115 1.31 6.80 5.17
N ASP A 116 0.75 7.47 4.17
CA ASP A 116 -0.63 7.98 4.21
C ASP A 116 -1.64 6.84 4.39
N ALA A 117 -1.43 5.69 3.76
CA ALA A 117 -2.25 4.48 3.98
C ALA A 117 -2.14 3.97 5.42
N SER A 118 -0.95 3.98 6.02
CA SER A 118 -0.76 3.68 7.44
C SER A 118 -1.56 4.64 8.32
N SER A 119 -1.48 5.95 8.04
CA SER A 119 -2.27 6.96 8.77
C SER A 119 -3.78 6.77 8.62
N CYS A 120 -4.26 6.37 7.44
CA CYS A 120 -5.68 6.04 7.23
C CYS A 120 -6.13 4.83 8.05
N LEU A 121 -5.30 3.78 8.16
CA LEU A 121 -5.59 2.63 9.01
C LEU A 121 -5.64 3.00 10.50
N ILE A 122 -4.77 3.91 10.96
CA ILE A 122 -4.82 4.45 12.32
C ILE A 122 -6.14 5.22 12.52
N GLY A 123 -6.52 6.06 11.56
CA GLY A 123 -7.79 6.76 11.55
C GLY A 123 -8.98 5.81 11.68
N LEU A 124 -9.04 4.77 10.85
CA LEU A 124 -10.08 3.73 10.92
C LEU A 124 -10.07 2.98 12.27
N SER A 125 -8.89 2.67 12.79
CA SER A 125 -8.75 2.00 14.09
C SER A 125 -9.28 2.86 15.26
N ASN A 126 -9.23 4.19 15.13
CA ASN A 126 -9.85 5.13 16.07
C ASN A 126 -11.36 5.26 15.88
N SER A 127 -11.86 5.00 14.67
CA SER A 127 -13.30 5.02 14.35
C SER A 127 -14.10 3.83 14.92
N PHE A 128 -13.53 3.01 15.80
CA PHE A 128 -14.24 1.93 16.50
C PHE A 128 -15.02 2.42 17.73
N THR A 129 -14.67 3.60 18.24
CA THR A 129 -15.25 4.16 19.46
C THR A 129 -15.59 5.62 19.28
N THR A 130 -16.67 6.07 19.90
CA THR A 130 -16.96 7.50 20.07
C THR A 130 -16.39 8.00 21.40
N PRO A 131 -16.24 9.33 21.58
CA PRO A 131 -15.96 9.91 22.88
C PRO A 131 -16.94 9.43 23.96
N TYR A 132 -16.50 9.45 25.22
CA TYR A 132 -17.29 8.98 26.36
C TYR A 132 -18.58 9.81 26.53
N ASN A 133 -19.73 9.15 26.71
CA ASN A 133 -21.05 9.77 26.82
C ASN A 133 -21.41 10.64 25.61
N SER A 134 -21.14 10.14 24.41
CA SER A 134 -21.44 10.85 23.16
C SER A 134 -22.17 9.98 22.15
N ASN A 135 -22.69 10.63 21.11
CA ASN A 135 -23.22 9.97 19.93
C ASN A 135 -22.29 10.26 18.76
N ILE A 136 -22.20 9.32 17.82
CA ILE A 136 -21.45 9.54 16.59
C ILE A 136 -22.02 10.75 15.84
N SER A 137 -21.16 11.71 15.53
CA SER A 137 -21.48 12.85 14.70
C SER A 137 -21.37 12.51 13.21
N ASP A 138 -22.07 13.26 12.35
CA ASP A 138 -21.92 13.12 10.90
C ASP A 138 -20.49 13.42 10.43
N ALA A 139 -19.76 14.28 11.15
CA ALA A 139 -18.36 14.57 10.86
C ALA A 139 -17.48 13.35 11.07
N GLU A 140 -17.66 12.62 12.18
CA GLU A 140 -16.93 11.37 12.44
C GLU A 140 -17.26 10.30 11.41
N ARG A 141 -18.54 10.15 11.01
CA ARG A 141 -18.94 9.24 9.93
C ARG A 141 -18.22 9.57 8.62
N ARG A 142 -18.22 10.85 8.23
CA ARG A 142 -17.52 11.31 7.02
C ARG A 142 -16.02 11.03 7.09
N ASN A 143 -15.39 11.23 8.23
CA ASN A 143 -13.97 10.93 8.42
C ASN A 143 -13.68 9.44 8.26
N THR A 144 -14.49 8.57 8.86
CA THR A 144 -14.36 7.11 8.69
C THR A 144 -14.43 6.71 7.21
N TYR A 145 -15.43 7.21 6.47
CA TYR A 145 -15.55 6.91 5.04
C TYR A 145 -14.41 7.49 4.21
N LYS A 146 -13.93 8.69 4.58
CA LYS A 146 -12.76 9.29 3.96
C LYS A 146 -11.53 8.40 4.15
N TYR A 147 -11.24 7.96 5.38
CA TYR A 147 -10.11 7.06 5.65
C TYR A 147 -10.20 5.75 4.87
N GLU A 148 -11.39 5.14 4.80
CA GLU A 148 -11.58 3.91 4.01
C GLU A 148 -11.34 4.14 2.52
N ASN A 149 -11.88 5.22 1.96
CA ASN A 149 -11.75 5.53 0.53
C ASN A 149 -10.33 5.92 0.15
N ASP A 150 -9.68 6.78 0.93
CA ASP A 150 -8.30 7.20 0.70
C ASP A 150 -7.36 5.98 0.75
N LEU A 151 -7.54 5.11 1.76
CA LEU A 151 -6.80 3.86 1.89
C LEU A 151 -7.01 2.93 0.68
N ARG A 152 -8.26 2.72 0.25
CA ARG A 152 -8.58 1.90 -0.92
C ARG A 152 -7.98 2.48 -2.20
N GLN A 153 -8.01 3.80 -2.37
CA GLN A 153 -7.44 4.47 -3.54
C GLN A 153 -5.91 4.31 -3.58
N ILE A 154 -5.23 4.57 -2.46
CA ILE A 154 -3.77 4.43 -2.35
C ILE A 154 -3.34 2.99 -2.66
N LEU A 155 -4.01 2.01 -2.04
CA LEU A 155 -3.72 0.59 -2.20
C LEU A 155 -4.31 0.00 -3.49
N ARG A 156 -4.97 0.82 -4.32
CA ARG A 156 -5.61 0.39 -5.58
C ARG A 156 -6.56 -0.79 -5.37
N LEU A 157 -7.37 -0.70 -4.33
CA LEU A 157 -8.45 -1.63 -4.03
C LEU A 157 -9.75 -1.10 -4.65
N PRO A 158 -10.74 -1.96 -4.95
CA PRO A 158 -12.05 -1.51 -5.39
C PRO A 158 -12.67 -0.55 -4.36
N LEU A 159 -13.20 0.57 -4.83
CA LEU A 159 -13.93 1.54 -4.00
C LEU A 159 -15.29 0.97 -3.60
N VAL A 160 -15.73 1.31 -2.39
CA VAL A 160 -17.06 0.92 -1.91
C VAL A 160 -18.02 2.07 -2.23
N LYS A 161 -19.07 1.77 -3.00
CA LYS A 161 -20.20 2.70 -3.17
C LYS A 161 -21.12 2.51 -1.96
N ARG A 162 -21.25 3.53 -1.13
CA ARG A 162 -22.18 3.58 0.01
C ARG A 162 -23.08 4.79 -0.13
#